data_AF-R9XFU1-F1
#
_entry.id   AF-R9XFU1-F1
#
_cell.length_a   1.000
_cell.length_b   1.000
_cell.length_c   1.000
_cell.angle_alpha   90.00
_cell.angle_beta   90.00
_cell.angle_gamma   90.00
#
_symmetry.space_group_name_H-M   'P 1'
#
loop_
_entity.id
_entity.type
_entity.pdbx_description
1 polymer ?
#
loop_
_entity_poly.entity_id
_entity_poly.type
_entity_poly.pdbx_seq_one_letter_code
_entity_poly.pdbx_strand_id
1 'polypeptide(L)'
;MTEAESILNSVWDAVDSKQQGFIYAKDMPDLVGRFGQFLAQSLTSRANDEAIAAFASEKPFYKLDKEQFKSTFQTLVGTSLQTAVELAGHGEPRPRLFGAIRRASATGDEQAREELERKSAELARVREELDEWKSKYQFLEREFLFYQTHHENSVDSTQHEFIISEMKRTIEEQTRMIGQLRRQVQGGTQVLARAGKRASPVDVFMYISRQGLLFLMRMPKAAFLLLLLGYFVWYTVLGGAVHGPDPNIALPEPPTQTWWEQNNIISALYWYLTDTFEPSQRINDTVNDNYNSLFGL
;
A
#
# COMPACT_ATOMS: atom_id res chain seq x y z
N MET A 1 5.60 -28.78 -27.34
CA MET A 1 5.36 -30.04 -26.62
C MET A 1 6.44 -30.14 -25.56
N THR A 2 6.03 -30.15 -24.30
CA THR A 2 6.96 -30.27 -23.17
C THR A 2 7.45 -31.72 -23.05
N GLU A 3 8.65 -31.94 -22.51
CA GLU A 3 9.22 -33.29 -22.30
C GLU A 3 8.25 -34.16 -21.46
N ALA A 4 7.63 -33.55 -20.45
CA ALA A 4 6.60 -34.16 -19.63
C ALA A 4 5.35 -34.59 -20.41
N GLU A 5 4.93 -33.87 -21.43
CA GLU A 5 3.81 -34.28 -22.30
C GLU A 5 4.18 -35.46 -23.19
N SER A 6 5.44 -35.50 -23.66
CA SER A 6 5.93 -36.63 -24.44
C SER A 6 5.96 -37.90 -23.60
N ILE A 7 6.51 -37.83 -22.39
CA ILE A 7 6.57 -38.97 -21.45
C ILE A 7 5.16 -39.37 -21.03
N LEU A 8 4.28 -38.41 -20.71
CA LEU A 8 2.89 -38.69 -20.37
C LEU A 8 2.18 -39.42 -21.52
N ASN A 9 2.36 -39.01 -22.78
CA ASN A 9 1.73 -39.69 -23.91
C ASN A 9 2.25 -41.12 -24.06
N SER A 10 3.56 -41.36 -23.94
CA SER A 10 4.14 -42.71 -24.03
C SER A 10 3.68 -43.63 -22.90
N VAL A 11 3.60 -43.12 -21.67
CA VAL A 11 3.11 -43.88 -20.51
C VAL A 11 1.60 -44.11 -20.59
N TRP A 12 0.85 -43.12 -21.05
CA TRP A 12 -0.60 -43.21 -21.22
C TRP A 12 -0.98 -44.25 -22.26
N ASP A 13 -0.31 -44.27 -23.41
CA ASP A 13 -0.56 -45.25 -24.47
C ASP A 13 -0.22 -46.69 -24.02
N ALA A 14 0.72 -46.84 -23.07
CA ALA A 14 1.05 -48.13 -22.48
C ALA A 14 -0.03 -48.68 -21.53
N VAL A 15 -0.77 -47.79 -20.87
CA VAL A 15 -1.89 -48.16 -19.96
C VAL A 15 -3.20 -48.27 -20.74
N ASP A 16 -3.45 -47.34 -21.64
CA ASP A 16 -4.59 -47.33 -22.56
C ASP A 16 -4.30 -48.14 -23.84
N SER A 17 -4.04 -49.44 -23.66
CA SER A 17 -3.78 -50.39 -24.76
C SER A 17 -4.90 -50.47 -25.81
N LYS A 18 -6.10 -49.96 -25.48
CA LYS A 18 -7.28 -49.96 -26.36
C LYS A 18 -7.57 -48.59 -27.00
N GLN A 19 -6.72 -47.58 -26.76
CA GLN A 19 -6.88 -46.21 -27.25
C GLN A 19 -8.27 -45.63 -26.99
N GLN A 20 -8.83 -45.89 -25.81
CA GLN A 20 -10.17 -45.44 -25.43
C GLN A 20 -10.22 -43.95 -25.09
N GLY A 21 -9.05 -43.32 -24.87
CA GLY A 21 -8.92 -41.89 -24.55
C GLY A 21 -9.09 -41.58 -23.06
N PHE A 22 -9.43 -42.58 -22.23
CA PHE A 22 -9.59 -42.47 -20.79
C PHE A 22 -9.01 -43.70 -20.09
N ILE A 23 -8.55 -43.51 -18.86
CA ILE A 23 -8.16 -44.59 -17.94
C ILE A 23 -9.11 -44.63 -16.76
N TYR A 24 -9.21 -45.77 -16.08
CA TYR A 24 -9.93 -45.83 -14.81
C TYR A 24 -9.00 -45.41 -13.67
N ALA A 25 -9.56 -44.79 -12.62
CA ALA A 25 -8.78 -44.39 -11.45
C ALA A 25 -8.08 -45.57 -10.76
N LYS A 26 -8.62 -46.79 -10.85
CA LYS A 26 -7.93 -48.02 -10.39
C LYS A 26 -6.57 -48.26 -11.07
N ASP A 27 -6.39 -47.77 -12.30
CA ASP A 27 -5.18 -47.95 -13.11
C ASP A 27 -4.21 -46.77 -12.93
N MET A 28 -4.61 -45.74 -12.15
CA MET A 28 -3.80 -44.57 -11.84
C MET A 28 -2.49 -44.89 -11.10
N PRO A 29 -2.46 -45.80 -10.11
CA PRO A 29 -1.21 -46.19 -9.46
C PRO A 29 -0.25 -46.92 -10.41
N ASP A 30 -0.76 -47.78 -11.31
CA ASP A 30 0.07 -48.47 -12.30
C ASP A 30 0.67 -47.47 -13.30
N LEU A 31 -0.12 -46.48 -13.70
CA LEU A 31 0.34 -45.39 -14.56
C LEU A 31 1.47 -44.59 -13.90
N VAL A 32 1.34 -44.24 -12.62
CA VAL A 32 2.37 -43.52 -11.85
C VAL A 32 3.62 -44.37 -11.68
N GLY A 33 3.48 -45.68 -11.44
CA GLY A 33 4.61 -46.61 -11.37
C GLY A 33 5.41 -46.71 -12.67
N ARG A 34 4.73 -46.65 -13.83
CA ARG A 34 5.36 -46.70 -15.16
C ARG A 34 6.16 -45.46 -15.51
N PHE A 35 5.86 -44.30 -14.93
CA PHE A 35 6.73 -43.12 -15.07
C PHE A 35 8.15 -43.40 -14.55
N GLY A 36 8.30 -44.26 -13.55
CA GLY A 36 9.61 -44.69 -13.04
C GLY A 36 10.45 -45.48 -14.04
N GLN A 37 9.89 -45.94 -15.17
CA GLN A 37 10.66 -46.58 -16.25
C GLN A 37 11.33 -45.56 -17.18
N PHE A 38 10.76 -44.36 -17.28
CA PHE A 38 11.27 -43.28 -18.13
C PHE A 38 12.10 -42.25 -17.36
N LEU A 39 12.01 -42.25 -16.03
CA LEU A 39 12.68 -41.30 -15.15
C LEU A 39 13.74 -42.01 -14.30
N ALA A 40 14.86 -41.34 -14.04
CA ALA A 40 15.94 -41.88 -13.20
C ALA A 40 15.55 -41.95 -11.71
N GLN A 41 14.50 -41.24 -11.29
CA GLN A 41 13.98 -41.19 -9.93
C GLN A 41 12.46 -41.38 -9.92
N SER A 42 11.92 -41.82 -8.78
CA SER A 42 10.47 -41.97 -8.60
C SER A 42 9.76 -40.62 -8.73
N LEU A 43 8.74 -40.55 -9.57
CA LEU A 43 7.96 -39.33 -9.85
C LEU A 43 7.32 -38.73 -8.59
N THR A 44 6.95 -39.60 -7.65
CA THR A 44 6.17 -39.29 -6.44
C THR A 44 6.89 -39.79 -5.19
N SER A 45 6.50 -39.24 -4.04
CA SER A 45 6.95 -39.74 -2.73
C SER A 45 6.05 -40.89 -2.27
N ARG A 46 6.55 -41.76 -1.39
CA ARG A 46 5.79 -42.89 -0.82
C ARG A 46 4.44 -42.47 -0.22
N ALA A 47 4.36 -41.28 0.38
CA ALA A 47 3.12 -40.75 0.94
C ALA A 47 2.12 -40.35 -0.16
N ASN A 48 2.61 -39.83 -1.28
CA ASN A 48 1.78 -39.47 -2.42
C ASN A 48 1.29 -40.72 -3.17
N ASP A 49 2.10 -41.79 -3.20
CA ASP A 49 1.70 -43.09 -3.74
C ASP A 49 0.55 -43.71 -2.93
N GLU A 50 0.60 -43.57 -1.59
CA GLU A 50 -0.48 -43.99 -0.69
C GLU A 50 -1.76 -43.15 -0.91
N ALA A 51 -1.65 -41.84 -1.13
CA ALA A 51 -2.79 -40.98 -1.46
C ALA A 51 -3.43 -41.33 -2.82
N ILE A 52 -2.60 -41.62 -3.83
CA ILE A 52 -3.08 -42.04 -5.16
C ILE A 52 -3.72 -43.43 -5.08
N ALA A 53 -3.15 -44.36 -4.31
CA ALA A 53 -3.75 -45.67 -4.05
C ALA A 53 -5.08 -45.56 -3.28
N ALA A 54 -5.17 -44.66 -2.30
CA ALA A 54 -6.40 -44.39 -1.57
C ALA A 54 -7.49 -43.85 -2.51
N PHE A 55 -7.17 -42.86 -3.34
CA PHE A 55 -8.10 -42.32 -4.35
C PHE A 55 -8.57 -43.39 -5.35
N ALA A 56 -7.63 -44.21 -5.83
CA ALA A 56 -7.92 -45.33 -6.73
C ALA A 56 -8.85 -46.36 -6.09
N SER A 57 -8.70 -46.61 -4.78
CA SER A 57 -9.55 -47.53 -4.02
C SER A 57 -10.94 -46.96 -3.72
N GLU A 58 -11.03 -45.64 -3.52
CA GLU A 58 -12.28 -44.95 -3.17
C GLU A 58 -13.19 -44.79 -4.41
N LYS A 59 -12.61 -44.61 -5.60
CA LYS A 59 -13.35 -44.40 -6.85
C LYS A 59 -12.82 -45.24 -8.02
N PRO A 60 -12.82 -46.58 -7.95
CA PRO A 60 -12.14 -47.45 -8.92
C PRO A 60 -12.68 -47.37 -10.36
N PHE A 61 -13.96 -47.03 -10.54
CA PHE A 61 -14.61 -46.95 -11.85
C PHE A 61 -14.68 -45.52 -12.41
N TYR A 62 -14.07 -44.55 -11.73
CA TYR A 62 -14.03 -43.17 -12.21
C TYR A 62 -13.15 -43.08 -13.46
N LYS A 63 -13.69 -42.52 -14.53
CA LYS A 63 -12.98 -42.33 -15.80
C LYS A 63 -12.18 -41.03 -15.73
N LEU A 64 -10.90 -41.12 -16.07
CA LEU A 64 -9.97 -40.01 -16.10
C LEU A 64 -9.48 -39.81 -17.53
N ASP A 65 -9.79 -38.66 -18.10
CA ASP A 65 -9.13 -38.17 -19.31
C ASP A 65 -7.74 -37.61 -18.96
N LYS A 66 -6.87 -37.39 -19.96
CA LYS A 66 -5.50 -36.85 -19.73
C LYS A 66 -5.49 -35.56 -18.91
N GLU A 67 -6.41 -34.63 -19.18
CA GLU A 67 -6.51 -33.35 -18.45
C GLU A 67 -7.09 -33.52 -17.04
N GLN A 68 -8.04 -34.46 -16.87
CA GLN A 68 -8.59 -34.79 -15.56
C GLN A 68 -7.57 -35.52 -14.69
N PHE A 69 -6.71 -36.35 -15.30
CA PHE A 69 -5.58 -36.95 -14.62
C PHE A 69 -4.60 -35.89 -14.13
N LYS A 70 -4.19 -34.92 -14.98
CA LYS A 70 -3.27 -33.85 -14.56
C LYS A 70 -3.81 -33.05 -13.37
N SER A 71 -5.09 -32.67 -13.40
CA SER A 71 -5.72 -31.91 -12.31
C SER A 71 -5.90 -32.73 -11.04
N THR A 72 -6.29 -34.00 -11.16
CA THR A 72 -6.41 -34.93 -10.02
C THR A 72 -5.04 -35.20 -9.41
N PHE A 73 -4.02 -35.42 -10.25
CA PHE A 73 -2.63 -35.59 -9.82
C PHE A 73 -2.12 -34.36 -9.08
N GLN A 74 -2.35 -33.15 -9.60
CA GLN A 74 -1.97 -31.92 -8.90
C GLN A 74 -2.69 -31.76 -7.56
N THR A 75 -3.96 -32.15 -7.47
CA THR A 75 -4.72 -32.10 -6.22
C THR A 75 -4.19 -33.09 -5.17
N LEU A 76 -3.79 -34.30 -5.59
CA LEU A 76 -3.32 -35.36 -4.70
C LEU A 76 -1.85 -35.19 -4.30
N VAL A 77 -1.01 -34.74 -5.23
CA VAL A 77 0.46 -34.65 -5.06
C VAL A 77 0.88 -33.23 -4.63
N GLY A 78 0.03 -32.22 -4.86
CA GLY A 78 0.29 -30.82 -4.55
C GLY A 78 1.18 -30.10 -5.58
N THR A 79 1.65 -30.80 -6.61
CA THR A 79 2.53 -30.25 -7.65
C THR A 79 2.05 -30.65 -9.05
N SER A 80 2.37 -29.81 -10.05
CA SER A 80 2.02 -30.12 -11.43
C SER A 80 2.87 -31.30 -11.94
N LEU A 81 2.29 -32.10 -12.84
CA LEU A 81 3.01 -33.23 -13.46
C LEU A 81 4.28 -32.77 -14.20
N GLN A 82 4.25 -31.60 -14.84
CA GLN A 82 5.40 -31.03 -15.53
C GLN A 82 6.56 -30.78 -14.56
N THR A 83 6.28 -30.13 -13.43
CA THR A 83 7.27 -29.88 -12.38
C THR A 83 7.80 -31.18 -11.77
N ALA A 84 6.94 -32.18 -11.57
CA ALA A 84 7.36 -33.48 -11.03
C ALA A 84 8.31 -34.22 -11.99
N VAL A 85 8.03 -34.17 -13.30
CA VAL A 85 8.89 -34.78 -14.33
C VAL A 85 10.22 -34.04 -14.45
N GLU A 86 10.22 -32.71 -14.45
CA GLU A 86 11.46 -31.90 -14.48
C GLU A 86 12.36 -32.20 -13.27
N LEU A 87 11.78 -32.32 -12.08
CA LEU A 87 12.50 -32.67 -10.86
C LEU A 87 13.08 -34.09 -10.90
N ALA A 88 12.40 -35.02 -11.57
CA ALA A 88 12.85 -36.40 -11.70
C ALA A 88 13.84 -36.62 -12.87
N GLY A 89 13.80 -35.77 -13.90
CA GLY A 89 14.68 -35.80 -15.07
C GLY A 89 16.05 -35.16 -14.85
N HIS A 90 16.12 -34.09 -14.05
CA HIS A 90 17.39 -33.47 -13.67
C HIS A 90 18.04 -34.24 -12.51
N GLY A 91 18.86 -35.25 -12.85
CA GLY A 91 19.62 -36.10 -11.93
C GLY A 91 20.71 -35.41 -11.11
N GLU A 92 20.47 -34.21 -10.58
CA GLU A 92 21.30 -33.69 -9.49
C GLU A 92 20.90 -34.40 -8.18
N PRO A 93 21.88 -34.88 -7.39
CA PRO A 93 21.63 -35.24 -6.00
C PRO A 93 21.48 -33.95 -5.21
N ARG A 94 20.44 -33.16 -5.49
CA ARG A 94 20.02 -32.13 -4.54
C ARG A 94 19.67 -32.87 -3.26
N PRO A 95 20.17 -32.39 -2.10
CA PRO A 95 20.07 -33.12 -0.85
C PRO A 95 18.61 -33.47 -0.66
N ARG A 96 18.32 -34.78 -0.54
CA ARG A 96 16.96 -35.33 -0.41
C ARG A 96 16.15 -34.38 0.45
N LEU A 97 15.27 -33.60 -0.19
CA LEU A 97 14.47 -32.57 0.46
C LEU A 97 13.57 -33.17 1.54
N PHE A 98 13.42 -34.50 1.60
CA PHE A 98 12.64 -35.21 2.60
C PHE A 98 13.37 -35.52 3.92
N GLY A 99 14.69 -35.31 4.01
CA GLY A 99 15.40 -35.23 5.28
C GLY A 99 15.37 -33.81 5.88
N ALA A 100 15.34 -32.81 5.00
CA ALA A 100 15.09 -31.43 5.36
C ALA A 100 13.62 -31.20 5.72
N ILE A 101 12.64 -31.84 5.07
CA ILE A 101 11.21 -31.67 5.40
C ILE A 101 10.84 -32.30 6.75
N ARG A 102 11.57 -33.31 7.29
CA ARG A 102 11.33 -33.76 8.67
C ARG A 102 12.06 -32.94 9.74
N ARG A 103 13.19 -32.30 9.40
CA ARG A 103 13.80 -31.30 10.29
C ARG A 103 13.16 -29.92 10.16
N ALA A 104 12.58 -29.60 9.02
CA ALA A 104 11.74 -28.44 8.71
C ALA A 104 10.27 -28.69 9.03
N SER A 105 9.84 -29.91 9.31
CA SER A 105 8.60 -30.16 10.04
C SER A 105 8.86 -30.12 11.53
N ALA A 106 10.00 -30.59 12.06
CA ALA A 106 10.30 -30.35 13.48
C ALA A 106 10.56 -28.86 13.77
N THR A 107 11.35 -28.17 12.94
CA THR A 107 11.56 -26.70 13.06
C THR A 107 10.44 -25.89 12.43
N GLY A 108 9.67 -26.43 11.48
CA GLY A 108 8.46 -25.77 10.96
C GLY A 108 7.24 -26.00 11.84
N ASP A 109 7.17 -27.08 12.61
CA ASP A 109 6.19 -27.28 13.69
C ASP A 109 6.58 -26.43 14.89
N GLU A 110 7.88 -26.25 15.18
CA GLU A 110 8.37 -25.30 16.18
C GLU A 110 8.14 -23.85 15.73
N GLN A 111 8.41 -23.52 14.47
CA GLN A 111 8.11 -22.19 13.89
C GLN A 111 6.61 -21.98 13.71
N ALA A 112 5.83 -23.00 13.37
CA ALA A 112 4.37 -22.90 13.31
C ALA A 112 3.78 -22.79 14.71
N ARG A 113 4.36 -23.44 15.73
CA ARG A 113 4.01 -23.23 17.13
C ARG A 113 4.39 -21.84 17.60
N GLU A 114 5.58 -21.35 17.27
CA GLU A 114 6.02 -20.00 17.60
C GLU A 114 5.17 -18.96 16.88
N GLU A 115 4.78 -19.20 15.63
CA GLU A 115 3.85 -18.37 14.86
C GLU A 115 2.44 -18.45 15.43
N LEU A 116 1.99 -19.63 15.88
CA LEU A 116 0.70 -19.82 16.55
C LEU A 116 0.68 -19.10 17.91
N GLU A 117 1.78 -19.16 18.66
CA GLU A 117 1.95 -18.47 19.93
C GLU A 117 1.97 -16.96 19.73
N ARG A 118 2.72 -16.46 18.74
CA ARG A 118 2.70 -15.04 18.35
C ARG A 118 1.31 -14.58 17.91
N LYS A 119 0.64 -15.34 17.04
CA LYS A 119 -0.75 -15.05 16.64
C LYS A 119 -1.71 -15.13 17.81
N SER A 120 -1.50 -16.05 18.76
CA SER A 120 -2.33 -16.14 19.96
C SER A 120 -2.11 -14.97 20.91
N ALA A 121 -0.87 -14.48 21.03
CA ALA A 121 -0.52 -13.29 21.79
C ALA A 121 -1.07 -12.02 21.11
N GLU A 122 -1.02 -11.96 19.78
CA GLU A 122 -1.62 -10.89 18.98
C GLU A 122 -3.14 -10.91 19.12
N LEU A 123 -3.79 -12.07 19.06
CA LEU A 123 -5.22 -12.21 19.31
C LEU A 123 -5.60 -11.82 20.74
N ALA A 124 -4.77 -12.16 21.73
CA ALA A 124 -4.98 -11.74 23.11
C ALA A 124 -4.90 -10.21 23.25
N ARG A 125 -3.91 -9.58 22.59
CA ARG A 125 -3.77 -8.12 22.56
C ARG A 125 -4.94 -7.45 21.85
N VAL A 126 -5.32 -7.92 20.67
CA VAL A 126 -6.47 -7.38 19.93
C VAL A 126 -7.76 -7.55 20.73
N ARG A 127 -7.89 -8.64 21.47
CA ARG A 127 -9.02 -8.85 22.38
C ARG A 127 -9.02 -7.86 23.55
N GLU A 128 -7.86 -7.58 24.13
CA GLU A 128 -7.72 -6.55 25.17
C GLU A 128 -8.05 -5.15 24.62
N GLU A 129 -7.55 -4.80 23.43
CA GLU A 129 -7.90 -3.55 22.75
C GLU A 129 -9.42 -3.47 22.47
N LEU A 130 -10.03 -4.57 22.02
CA LEU A 130 -11.49 -4.65 21.79
C LEU A 130 -12.27 -4.43 23.09
N ASP A 131 -11.84 -5.05 24.20
CA ASP A 131 -12.46 -4.89 25.50
C ASP A 131 -12.28 -3.46 26.05
N GLU A 132 -11.13 -2.82 25.80
CA GLU A 132 -10.90 -1.41 26.11
C GLU A 132 -11.85 -0.50 25.31
N TRP A 133 -11.98 -0.72 23.99
CA TRP A 133 -12.91 0.03 23.14
C TRP A 133 -14.36 -0.20 23.53
N LYS A 134 -14.72 -1.42 23.89
CA LYS A 134 -16.05 -1.75 24.42
C LYS A 134 -16.32 -1.03 25.74
N SER A 135 -15.33 -0.97 26.63
CA SER A 135 -15.43 -0.22 27.88
C SER A 135 -15.59 1.28 27.63
N LYS A 136 -14.80 1.86 26.72
CA LYS A 136 -14.94 3.26 26.29
C LYS A 136 -16.32 3.54 25.70
N TYR A 137 -16.82 2.64 24.85
CA TYR A 137 -18.15 2.77 24.26
C TYR A 137 -19.24 2.68 25.33
N GLN A 138 -19.17 1.72 26.24
CA GLN A 138 -20.12 1.60 27.35
C GLN A 138 -20.07 2.80 28.29
N PHE A 139 -18.88 3.36 28.54
CA PHE A 139 -18.74 4.60 29.29
C PHE A 139 -19.42 5.76 28.55
N LEU A 140 -19.15 5.91 27.25
CA LEU A 140 -19.76 6.96 26.44
C LEU A 140 -21.28 6.78 26.32
N GLU A 141 -21.77 5.55 26.25
CA GLU A 141 -23.20 5.22 26.27
C GLU A 141 -23.83 5.61 27.61
N ARG A 142 -23.18 5.32 28.74
CA ARG A 142 -23.66 5.74 30.06
C ARG A 142 -23.65 7.25 30.22
N GLU A 143 -22.58 7.92 29.81
CA GLU A 143 -22.49 9.38 29.80
C GLU A 143 -23.55 9.98 28.86
N PHE A 144 -23.74 9.42 27.67
CA PHE A 144 -24.76 9.86 26.74
C PHE A 144 -26.17 9.71 27.33
N LEU A 145 -26.48 8.57 27.95
CA LEU A 145 -27.75 8.35 28.64
C LEU A 145 -27.91 9.28 29.84
N PHE A 146 -26.83 9.54 30.57
CA PHE A 146 -26.80 10.52 31.65
C PHE A 146 -27.14 11.91 31.12
N TYR A 147 -26.46 12.39 30.08
CA TYR A 147 -26.77 13.68 29.47
C TYR A 147 -28.16 13.69 28.84
N GLN A 148 -28.61 12.64 28.16
CA GLN A 148 -29.96 12.58 27.58
C GLN A 148 -31.04 12.73 28.66
N THR A 149 -30.93 11.99 29.77
CA THR A 149 -31.88 12.03 30.89
C THR A 149 -31.82 13.32 31.69
N HIS A 150 -30.64 13.97 31.75
CA HIS A 150 -30.46 15.26 32.44
C HIS A 150 -30.74 16.47 31.53
N HIS A 151 -30.68 16.32 30.21
CA HIS A 151 -31.00 17.36 29.22
C HIS A 151 -32.51 17.51 29.01
N GLU A 152 -33.32 16.47 29.25
CA GLU A 152 -34.79 16.61 29.31
C GLU A 152 -35.24 17.49 30.49
N ASN A 153 -34.46 17.56 31.58
CA ASN A 153 -34.91 18.17 32.82
C ASN A 153 -34.24 19.50 33.20
N SER A 154 -33.14 19.94 32.56
CA SER A 154 -32.34 21.06 33.13
C SER A 154 -32.23 22.36 32.33
N VAL A 155 -32.24 22.44 31.00
CA VAL A 155 -31.98 23.76 30.35
C VAL A 155 -32.60 23.91 28.95
N ASP A 156 -33.50 24.89 28.79
CA ASP A 156 -33.89 25.58 27.55
C ASP A 156 -34.00 24.76 26.25
N SER A 157 -34.95 23.81 26.23
CA SER A 157 -35.37 23.11 25.00
C SER A 157 -35.75 24.09 23.88
N THR A 158 -36.33 25.25 24.20
CA THR A 158 -36.79 26.24 23.22
C THR A 158 -35.65 27.08 22.62
N GLN A 159 -34.58 27.38 23.38
CA GLN A 159 -33.42 28.09 22.83
C GLN A 159 -32.55 27.16 21.97
N HIS A 160 -32.37 25.90 22.38
CA HIS A 160 -31.64 24.93 21.58
C HIS A 160 -32.42 24.57 20.31
N GLU A 161 -33.75 24.43 20.38
CA GLU A 161 -34.58 24.25 19.18
C GLU A 161 -34.48 25.45 18.23
N PHE A 162 -34.51 26.68 18.77
CA PHE A 162 -34.32 27.90 17.98
C PHE A 162 -32.92 27.95 17.34
N ILE A 163 -31.85 27.73 18.11
CA ILE A 163 -30.47 27.73 17.61
C ILE A 163 -30.26 26.62 16.58
N ILE A 164 -30.79 25.41 16.82
CA ILE A 164 -30.71 24.30 15.87
C ILE A 164 -31.50 24.62 14.60
N SER A 165 -32.66 25.28 14.72
CA SER A 165 -33.46 25.70 13.56
C SER A 165 -32.76 26.77 12.72
N GLU A 166 -32.11 27.75 13.36
CA GLU A 166 -31.32 28.79 12.70
C GLU A 166 -30.03 28.21 12.10
N MET A 167 -29.36 27.27 12.77
CA MET A 167 -28.21 26.57 12.22
C MET A 167 -28.59 25.70 11.02
N LYS A 168 -29.69 24.95 11.09
CA LYS A 168 -30.22 24.18 9.96
C LYS A 168 -30.57 25.09 8.79
N ARG A 169 -31.25 26.21 9.07
CA ARG A 169 -31.56 27.23 8.07
C ARG A 169 -30.30 27.80 7.43
N THR A 170 -29.30 28.16 8.23
CA THR A 170 -28.02 28.69 7.75
C THR A 170 -27.27 27.68 6.89
N ILE A 171 -27.27 26.40 7.29
CA ILE A 171 -26.66 25.30 6.52
C ILE A 171 -27.41 25.08 5.20
N GLU A 172 -28.74 25.12 5.19
CA GLU A 172 -29.53 25.02 3.96
C GLU A 172 -29.30 26.21 3.03
N GLU A 173 -29.22 27.44 3.56
CA GLU A 173 -28.89 28.64 2.81
C GLU A 173 -27.47 28.56 2.22
N GLN A 174 -26.49 28.10 3.01
CA GLN A 174 -25.12 27.86 2.54
C GLN A 174 -25.07 26.74 1.50
N THR A 175 -25.83 25.67 1.68
CA THR A 175 -25.90 24.55 0.72
C THR A 175 -26.53 24.98 -0.59
N ARG A 176 -27.57 25.84 -0.55
CA ARG A 176 -28.14 26.48 -1.74
C ARG A 176 -27.15 27.41 -2.42
N MET A 177 -26.39 28.19 -1.65
CA MET A 177 -25.34 29.07 -2.16
C MET A 177 -24.23 28.25 -2.82
N ILE A 178 -23.78 27.16 -2.20
CA ILE A 178 -22.82 26.21 -2.78
C ILE A 178 -23.41 25.59 -4.05
N GLY A 179 -24.70 25.24 -4.07
CA GLY A 179 -25.38 24.77 -5.27
C GLY A 179 -25.41 25.81 -6.40
N GLN A 180 -25.64 27.08 -6.07
CA GLN A 180 -25.60 28.20 -7.02
C GLN A 180 -24.19 28.47 -7.53
N LEU A 181 -23.20 28.50 -6.64
CA LEU A 181 -21.77 28.65 -6.98
C LEU A 181 -21.30 27.47 -7.84
N ARG A 182 -21.68 26.24 -7.49
CA ARG A 182 -21.39 25.04 -8.29
C ARG A 182 -22.04 25.13 -9.67
N ARG A 183 -23.29 25.61 -9.78
CA ARG A 183 -23.95 25.85 -11.08
C ARG A 183 -23.31 27.00 -11.85
N GLN A 184 -22.79 28.03 -11.19
CA GLN A 184 -22.04 29.12 -11.83
C GLN A 184 -20.66 28.65 -12.31
N VAL A 185 -19.99 27.76 -11.58
CA VAL A 185 -18.74 27.14 -12.01
C VAL A 185 -18.99 26.17 -13.16
N GLN A 186 -20.02 25.32 -13.07
CA GLN A 186 -20.37 24.37 -14.12
C GLN A 186 -20.94 25.05 -15.38
N GLY A 187 -21.76 26.11 -15.23
CA GLY A 187 -22.24 26.95 -16.33
C GLY A 187 -21.22 27.98 -16.84
N GLY A 188 -20.21 28.32 -16.04
CA GLY A 188 -19.10 29.21 -16.39
C GLY A 188 -18.05 28.56 -17.29
N THR A 189 -18.04 27.22 -17.39
CA THR A 189 -17.15 26.48 -18.28
C THR A 189 -17.38 26.77 -19.77
N GLN A 190 -18.49 27.40 -20.17
CA GLN A 190 -18.71 27.87 -21.55
C GLN A 190 -18.62 29.38 -21.76
N VAL A 191 -18.52 30.21 -20.70
CA VAL A 191 -18.42 31.68 -20.87
C VAL A 191 -16.99 32.21 -20.73
N LEU A 192 -16.06 31.42 -20.18
CA LEU A 192 -14.64 31.79 -20.12
C LEU A 192 -13.91 31.73 -21.48
N ALA A 193 -14.59 31.36 -22.57
CA ALA A 193 -14.03 31.43 -23.92
C ALA A 193 -14.24 32.78 -24.63
N ARG A 194 -14.88 33.79 -24.00
CA ARG A 194 -15.08 35.10 -24.63
C ARG A 194 -14.71 36.26 -23.71
N ALA A 195 -13.78 37.07 -24.22
CA ALA A 195 -13.23 38.30 -23.65
C ALA A 195 -12.09 38.12 -22.63
N GLY A 196 -10.94 37.64 -23.13
CA GLY A 196 -9.65 37.95 -22.53
C GLY A 196 -9.39 39.46 -22.53
N LYS A 197 -9.77 40.14 -21.45
CA LYS A 197 -9.12 41.39 -21.04
C LYS A 197 -8.02 41.00 -20.07
N ARG A 198 -6.77 41.21 -20.47
CA ARG A 198 -5.59 41.03 -19.63
C ARG A 198 -5.77 41.87 -18.37
N ALA A 199 -6.01 41.23 -17.24
CA ALA A 199 -5.95 41.90 -15.94
C ALA A 199 -4.51 42.38 -15.75
N SER A 200 -4.33 43.69 -15.64
CA SER A 200 -3.05 44.30 -15.37
C SER A 200 -2.59 43.85 -13.97
N PRO A 201 -1.29 43.51 -13.76
CA PRO A 201 -0.78 43.14 -12.44
C PRO A 201 -1.03 44.22 -11.37
N VAL A 202 -1.26 45.47 -11.80
CA VAL A 202 -1.62 46.59 -10.92
C VAL A 202 -3.02 46.42 -10.31
N ASP A 203 -3.98 45.85 -11.03
CA ASP A 203 -5.36 45.67 -10.54
C ASP A 203 -5.45 44.56 -9.49
N VAL A 204 -4.65 43.49 -9.65
CA VAL A 204 -4.55 42.40 -8.67
C VAL A 204 -3.90 42.89 -7.37
N PHE A 205 -2.84 43.71 -7.47
CA PHE A 205 -2.19 44.31 -6.32
C PHE A 205 -3.11 45.31 -5.59
N MET A 206 -3.92 46.08 -6.33
CA MET A 206 -4.88 47.02 -5.75
C MET A 206 -6.06 46.32 -5.05
N TYR A 207 -6.48 45.15 -5.53
CA TYR A 207 -7.52 44.35 -4.86
C TYR A 207 -7.01 43.67 -3.59
N ILE A 208 -5.80 43.10 -3.63
CA ILE A 208 -5.15 42.44 -2.48
C ILE A 208 -4.84 43.45 -1.38
N SER A 209 -4.37 44.65 -1.72
CA SER A 209 -4.11 45.70 -0.72
C SER A 209 -5.38 46.20 -0.04
N ARG A 210 -6.50 46.30 -0.76
CA ARG A 210 -7.77 46.80 -0.17
C ARG A 210 -8.42 45.80 0.77
N GLN A 211 -8.39 44.51 0.46
CA GLN A 211 -8.86 43.46 1.38
C GLN A 211 -7.86 43.19 2.51
N GLY A 212 -6.56 43.24 2.24
CA GLY A 212 -5.51 43.09 3.25
C GLY A 212 -5.54 44.20 4.30
N LEU A 213 -5.77 45.46 3.90
CA LEU A 213 -5.86 46.60 4.81
C LEU A 213 -7.07 46.49 5.77
N LEU A 214 -8.22 46.03 5.26
CA LEU A 214 -9.42 45.83 6.07
C LEU A 214 -9.26 44.68 7.07
N PHE A 215 -8.57 43.60 6.67
CA PHE A 215 -8.21 42.51 7.57
C PHE A 215 -7.25 42.97 8.67
N LEU A 216 -6.24 43.79 8.31
CA LEU A 216 -5.28 44.36 9.26
C LEU A 216 -5.95 45.28 10.28
N MET A 217 -6.94 46.07 9.86
CA MET A 217 -7.71 46.94 10.76
C MET A 217 -8.59 46.16 11.74
N ARG A 218 -9.08 44.98 11.36
CA ARG A 218 -9.96 44.15 12.19
C ARG A 218 -9.20 43.35 13.26
N MET A 219 -7.88 43.20 13.11
CA MET A 219 -7.01 42.43 14.02
C MET A 219 -5.74 43.22 14.40
N PRO A 220 -5.78 44.10 15.41
CA PRO A 220 -4.63 44.93 15.80
C PRO A 220 -3.41 44.09 16.24
N LYS A 221 -3.64 42.89 16.79
CA LYS A 221 -2.58 41.95 17.17
C LYS A 221 -1.82 41.40 15.95
N ALA A 222 -2.52 41.12 14.86
CA ALA A 222 -1.91 40.62 13.63
C ALA A 222 -1.09 41.72 12.92
N ALA A 223 -1.59 42.96 12.95
CA ALA A 223 -0.86 44.13 12.46
C ALA A 223 0.48 44.33 13.20
N PHE A 224 0.46 44.20 14.54
CA PHE A 224 1.67 44.33 15.37
C PHE A 224 2.70 43.24 15.09
N LEU A 225 2.25 41.98 14.92
CA LEU A 225 3.14 40.87 14.56
C LEU A 225 3.78 41.05 13.18
N LEU A 226 3.01 41.51 12.19
CA LEU A 226 3.55 41.81 10.86
C LEU A 226 4.56 42.96 10.88
N LEU A 227 4.33 43.97 11.72
CA LEU A 227 5.26 45.09 11.89
C LEU A 227 6.55 44.63 12.59
N LEU A 228 6.44 43.77 13.61
CA LEU A 228 7.60 43.14 14.26
C LEU A 228 8.39 42.26 13.29
N LEU A 229 7.69 41.47 12.46
CA LEU A 229 8.33 40.62 11.45
C LEU A 229 9.03 41.46 10.38
N GLY A 230 8.39 42.53 9.91
CA GLY A 230 9.00 43.49 8.98
C GLY A 230 10.22 44.19 9.59
N TYR A 231 10.15 44.59 10.87
CA TYR A 231 11.27 45.17 11.61
C TYR A 231 12.41 44.16 11.79
N PHE A 232 12.09 42.91 12.10
CA PHE A 232 13.07 41.83 12.23
C PHE A 232 13.76 41.55 10.89
N VAL A 233 13.01 41.43 9.80
CA VAL A 233 13.57 41.27 8.45
C VAL A 233 14.43 42.48 8.09
N TRP A 234 13.96 43.71 8.32
CA TRP A 234 14.75 44.92 8.11
C TRP A 234 16.05 44.92 8.93
N TYR A 235 15.98 44.57 10.22
CA TYR A 235 17.13 44.51 11.11
C TYR A 235 18.14 43.44 10.68
N THR A 236 17.69 42.27 10.21
CA THR A 236 18.60 41.22 9.70
C THR A 236 19.23 41.58 8.37
N VAL A 237 18.49 42.19 7.44
CA VAL A 237 18.99 42.55 6.11
C VAL A 237 19.91 43.77 6.16
N LEU A 238 19.58 44.82 6.92
CA LEU A 238 20.45 45.99 7.07
C LEU A 238 21.53 45.79 8.15
N GLY A 239 21.22 45.12 9.26
CA GLY A 239 22.19 44.85 10.33
C GLY A 239 23.26 43.82 9.93
N GLY A 240 22.93 42.89 9.03
CA GLY A 240 23.90 41.96 8.43
C GLY A 240 24.88 42.62 7.47
N ALA A 241 24.58 43.83 6.96
CA ALA A 241 25.43 44.55 6.02
C ALA A 241 26.49 45.47 6.68
N VAL A 242 26.49 45.60 8.01
CA VAL A 242 27.37 46.55 8.73
C VAL A 242 28.68 45.90 9.24
N HIS A 243 28.83 44.58 9.18
CA HIS A 243 30.11 43.91 9.43
C HIS A 243 30.73 43.44 8.11
N GLY A 244 31.31 44.40 7.36
CA GLY A 244 32.20 44.07 6.26
C GLY A 244 33.48 43.40 6.79
N PRO A 245 34.00 42.34 6.15
CA PRO A 245 35.22 41.68 6.61
C PRO A 245 36.45 42.56 6.36
N ASP A 246 37.40 42.54 7.31
CA ASP A 246 38.68 43.24 7.25
C ASP A 246 39.45 42.96 5.94
N PRO A 247 40.07 43.97 5.30
CA PRO A 247 40.58 43.86 3.92
C PRO A 247 41.90 43.09 3.73
N ASN A 248 42.42 42.37 4.73
CA ASN A 248 43.80 41.86 4.69
C ASN A 248 43.96 40.35 4.92
N ILE A 249 43.11 39.49 4.33
CA ILE A 249 43.44 38.05 4.22
C ILE A 249 42.96 37.51 2.86
N ALA A 250 43.87 37.41 1.90
CA ALA A 250 43.65 36.69 0.66
C ALA A 250 43.73 35.17 0.93
N LEU A 251 42.56 34.52 0.96
CA LEU A 251 42.42 33.06 0.94
C LEU A 251 41.52 32.69 -0.25
N PRO A 252 41.74 31.51 -0.88
CA PRO A 252 41.11 31.15 -2.14
C PRO A 252 39.60 31.03 -1.98
N GLU A 253 38.86 31.62 -2.91
CA GLU A 253 37.39 31.70 -2.92
C GLU A 253 36.77 30.29 -2.82
N PRO A 254 35.99 29.99 -1.76
CA PRO A 254 35.07 28.85 -1.78
C PRO A 254 33.91 29.15 -2.76
N PRO A 255 33.29 28.12 -3.34
CA PRO A 255 32.21 28.30 -4.32
C PRO A 255 31.15 29.23 -3.73
N THR A 256 30.69 30.19 -4.53
CA THR A 256 29.75 31.24 -4.15
C THR A 256 28.44 30.63 -3.63
N GLN A 257 28.39 30.38 -2.33
CA GLN A 257 27.15 29.96 -1.67
C GLN A 257 26.17 31.12 -1.77
N THR A 258 24.97 30.78 -2.17
CA THR A 258 23.91 31.76 -2.37
C THR A 258 23.52 32.35 -1.02
N TRP A 259 23.15 33.63 -0.98
CA TRP A 259 22.91 34.39 0.26
C TRP A 259 21.88 33.76 1.22
N TRP A 260 21.04 32.84 0.74
CA TRP A 260 20.09 32.09 1.55
C TRP A 260 20.70 30.84 2.21
N GLU A 261 21.77 30.27 1.67
CA GLU A 261 22.51 29.14 2.25
C GLU A 261 23.36 29.56 3.46
N GLN A 262 23.74 30.84 3.52
CA GLN A 262 24.46 31.41 4.68
C GLN A 262 23.57 31.50 5.93
N ASN A 263 22.24 31.40 5.78
CA ASN A 263 21.31 31.58 6.88
C ASN A 263 20.71 30.23 7.29
N ASN A 264 21.14 29.71 8.44
CA ASN A 264 20.80 28.37 8.95
C ASN A 264 19.30 28.05 9.01
N ILE A 265 18.47 29.07 9.22
CA ILE A 265 17.02 28.90 9.32
C ILE A 265 16.41 28.71 7.93
N ILE A 266 16.87 29.49 6.95
CA ILE A 266 16.35 29.45 5.59
C ILE A 266 16.84 28.19 4.88
N SER A 267 18.09 27.78 5.10
CA SER A 267 18.61 26.51 4.60
C SER A 267 17.91 25.32 5.23
N ALA A 268 17.64 25.33 6.54
CA ALA A 268 16.88 24.26 7.18
C ALA A 268 15.43 24.19 6.70
N LEU A 269 14.79 25.34 6.47
CA LEU A 269 13.44 25.40 5.92
C LEU A 269 13.41 24.93 4.45
N TYR A 270 14.42 25.31 3.66
CA TYR A 270 14.58 24.83 2.29
C TYR A 270 14.76 23.33 2.26
N TRP A 271 15.66 22.76 3.07
CA TRP A 271 15.84 21.31 3.16
C TRP A 271 14.59 20.61 3.65
N TYR A 272 13.91 21.14 4.66
CA TYR A 272 12.64 20.59 5.12
C TYR A 272 11.57 20.59 4.01
N LEU A 273 11.41 21.70 3.29
CA LEU A 273 10.43 21.80 2.20
C LEU A 273 10.80 20.90 1.02
N THR A 274 12.07 20.85 0.64
CA THR A 274 12.57 19.93 -0.38
C THR A 274 12.29 18.49 0.05
N ASP A 275 12.62 18.09 1.28
CA ASP A 275 12.42 16.73 1.78
C ASP A 275 10.93 16.35 1.91
N THR A 276 10.06 17.33 2.20
CA THR A 276 8.60 17.09 2.34
C THR A 276 7.87 17.05 0.98
N PHE A 277 8.35 17.80 -0.01
CA PHE A 277 7.66 17.98 -1.29
C PHE A 277 8.36 17.36 -2.49
N GLU A 278 9.57 16.82 -2.34
CA GLU A 278 10.24 16.13 -3.43
C GLU A 278 9.61 14.73 -3.61
N PRO A 279 8.91 14.49 -4.74
CA PRO A 279 8.28 13.20 -4.98
C PRO A 279 9.36 12.13 -5.18
N SER A 280 9.14 10.94 -4.62
CA SER A 280 9.99 9.75 -4.68
C SER A 280 10.40 9.27 -6.09
N GLN A 281 10.01 9.97 -7.15
CA GLN A 281 10.41 9.72 -8.53
C GLN A 281 11.88 10.05 -8.81
N ARG A 282 12.46 11.10 -8.21
CA ARG A 282 13.87 11.48 -8.47
C ARG A 282 14.89 10.45 -7.97
N ILE A 283 14.57 9.70 -6.91
CA ILE A 283 15.43 8.61 -6.41
C ILE A 283 15.42 7.44 -7.40
N ASN A 284 14.29 7.16 -8.03
CA ASN A 284 14.22 6.11 -9.06
C ASN A 284 14.95 6.52 -10.34
N ASP A 285 14.86 7.77 -10.76
CA ASP A 285 15.55 8.25 -11.96
C ASP A 285 17.09 8.25 -11.77
N THR A 286 17.58 8.68 -10.61
CA THR A 286 19.02 8.65 -10.29
C THR A 286 19.57 7.25 -10.06
N VAL A 287 18.77 6.33 -9.51
CA VAL A 287 19.15 4.90 -9.40
C VAL A 287 19.15 4.24 -10.77
N ASN A 288 18.15 4.53 -11.62
CA ASN A 288 18.06 3.97 -12.97
C ASN A 288 19.16 4.50 -13.90
N ASP A 289 19.51 5.78 -13.80
CA ASP A 289 20.61 6.39 -14.54
C ASP A 289 21.99 5.82 -14.12
N ASN A 290 22.19 5.58 -12.82
CA ASN A 290 23.39 4.90 -12.32
C ASN A 290 23.43 3.40 -12.68
N TYR A 291 22.27 2.73 -12.72
CA TYR A 291 22.17 1.33 -13.12
C TYR A 291 22.52 1.18 -14.61
N ASN A 292 22.01 2.08 -15.46
CA ASN A 292 22.32 2.10 -16.88
C ASN A 292 23.77 2.49 -17.16
N SER A 293 24.38 3.38 -16.35
CA SER A 293 25.81 3.72 -16.51
C SER A 293 26.76 2.59 -16.08
N LEU A 294 26.37 1.79 -15.08
CA LEU A 294 27.19 0.68 -14.57
C LEU A 294 27.05 -0.61 -15.39
N PHE A 295 25.87 -0.86 -15.94
CA PHE A 295 25.56 -2.12 -16.64
C PHE A 295 25.35 -1.99 -18.16
N GLY A 296 25.44 -0.77 -18.72
CA GLY A 296 25.53 -0.55 -20.16
C GLY A 296 24.42 -1.18 -20.98
N LEU A 297 23.17 -0.95 -20.57
CA LEU A 297 21.97 -1.18 -21.39
C LEU A 297 21.46 0.16 -21.94
#